data_AF-A0A3S9PCJ1-F1
#
_entry.id   AF-A0A3S9PCJ1-F1
#
_cell.length_a   1.000
_cell.length_b   1.000
_cell.length_c   1.000
_cell.angle_alpha   90.00
_cell.angle_beta   90.00
_cell.angle_gamma   90.00
#
_symmetry.space_group_name_H-M   'P 1'
#
loop_
_entity.id
_entity.type
_entity.pdbx_description
1 polymer ?
#
loop_
_entity_poly.entity_id
_entity_poly.type
_entity_poly.pdbx_seq_one_letter_code
_entity_poly.pdbx_strand_id
1 'polypeptide(L)'
;MNTRRADVDDLALAVATAARHPAGRTTLESLLDTGDPRQWVTLDLGVRRLPWFWPADLPSMVWLEMAEPPPGEPVLAVALCHPDGRVRQAALERAAGVPALLPLVAVRCSDWVGPVRDVARALLRAGLAGAAPRTVALVAAVALRTAVRRHGAHAHDLLMEILESADAEVTDTLLDSRDPATRRLGHRIAVRRNLLSPARLARIAATDADVVVQDVCADAVLAHMKDGRHGELLEPLLRARAPGCARPG
;
A
#
# COMPACT_ATOMS: atom_id res chain seq x y z
N MET A 1 -20.34 -1.34 -22.23
CA MET A 1 -19.36 -1.98 -21.32
C MET A 1 -18.44 -0.90 -20.78
N ASN A 2 -18.25 -0.82 -19.47
CA ASN A 2 -17.42 0.20 -18.80
C ASN A 2 -15.95 -0.18 -18.98
N THR A 3 -15.14 0.67 -19.63
CA THR A 3 -13.71 0.43 -19.93
C THR A 3 -12.91 0.01 -18.70
N ARG A 4 -13.19 0.60 -17.52
CA ARG A 4 -12.58 0.20 -16.24
C ARG A 4 -12.82 -1.26 -15.83
N ARG A 5 -13.89 -1.89 -16.31
CA ARG A 5 -14.18 -3.30 -16.02
C ARG A 5 -13.40 -4.22 -16.96
N ALA A 6 -13.25 -3.83 -18.23
CA ALA A 6 -12.42 -4.56 -19.19
C ALA A 6 -10.96 -4.61 -18.71
N ASP A 7 -10.41 -3.47 -18.30
CA ASP A 7 -9.02 -3.38 -17.80
C ASP A 7 -8.75 -4.29 -16.57
N VAL A 8 -9.75 -4.46 -15.69
CA VAL A 8 -9.65 -5.33 -14.51
C VAL A 8 -9.62 -6.81 -14.89
N ASP A 9 -10.54 -7.20 -15.78
CA ASP A 9 -10.71 -8.59 -16.20
C ASP A 9 -9.52 -9.02 -17.09
N ASP A 10 -8.99 -8.10 -17.92
CA ASP A 10 -7.83 -8.35 -18.80
C ASP A 10 -6.53 -8.56 -18.00
N LEU A 11 -6.26 -7.74 -16.98
CA LEU A 11 -5.07 -7.92 -16.12
C LEU A 11 -5.13 -9.28 -15.38
N ALA A 12 -6.27 -9.60 -14.76
CA ALA A 12 -6.43 -10.86 -14.06
C ALA A 12 -6.33 -12.06 -15.00
N LEU A 13 -6.88 -11.95 -16.21
CA LEU A 13 -6.78 -12.99 -17.23
C LEU A 13 -5.33 -13.19 -17.70
N ALA A 14 -4.58 -12.12 -17.93
CA ALA A 14 -3.18 -12.18 -18.33
C ALA A 14 -2.33 -12.91 -17.27
N VAL A 15 -2.45 -12.51 -16.00
CA VAL A 15 -1.70 -13.14 -14.90
C VAL A 15 -2.14 -14.59 -14.68
N ALA A 16 -3.45 -14.87 -14.75
CA ALA A 16 -3.95 -16.24 -14.62
C ALA A 16 -3.54 -17.15 -15.79
N THR A 17 -3.41 -16.60 -17.00
CA THR A 17 -2.90 -17.34 -18.17
C THR A 17 -1.42 -17.66 -18.01
N ALA A 18 -0.62 -16.69 -17.56
CA ALA A 18 0.80 -16.91 -17.26
C ALA A 18 1.00 -17.96 -16.14
N ALA A 19 0.13 -17.98 -15.13
CA ALA A 19 0.17 -18.97 -14.06
C ALA A 19 -0.10 -20.41 -14.54
N ARG A 20 -0.92 -20.60 -15.59
CA ARG A 20 -1.21 -21.93 -16.17
C ARG A 20 -0.06 -22.48 -16.99
N HIS A 21 0.64 -21.59 -17.68
CA HIS A 21 1.76 -21.94 -18.54
C HIS A 21 3.00 -21.21 -18.06
N PRO A 22 3.61 -21.65 -16.94
CA PRO A 22 4.84 -21.08 -16.45
C PRO A 22 5.98 -21.46 -17.41
N ALA A 23 6.04 -20.79 -18.56
CA ALA A 23 7.26 -20.69 -19.32
C ALA A 23 8.27 -20.01 -18.39
N GLY A 24 9.43 -20.64 -18.18
CA GLY A 24 10.35 -20.36 -17.05
C GLY A 24 11.00 -18.97 -16.98
N ARG A 25 10.38 -17.92 -17.53
CA ARG A 25 10.85 -16.52 -17.52
C ARG A 25 9.75 -15.48 -17.31
N THR A 26 8.48 -15.86 -17.16
CA THR A 26 7.41 -14.86 -16.96
C THR A 26 7.43 -14.36 -15.52
N THR A 27 7.60 -13.05 -15.33
CA THR A 27 7.60 -12.38 -14.02
C THR A 27 6.37 -11.49 -13.86
N LEU A 28 6.03 -11.11 -12.63
CA LEU A 28 4.94 -10.14 -12.41
C LEU A 28 5.23 -8.79 -13.08
N GLU A 29 6.50 -8.37 -13.10
CA GLU A 29 6.94 -7.13 -13.72
C GLU A 29 6.66 -7.08 -15.24
N SER A 30 6.63 -8.24 -15.91
CA SER A 30 6.24 -8.32 -17.33
C SER A 30 4.74 -8.28 -17.58
N LEU A 31 3.93 -8.46 -16.54
CA LEU A 31 2.47 -8.63 -16.63
C LEU A 31 1.69 -7.44 -16.08
N LEU A 32 2.27 -6.71 -15.13
CA LEU A 32 1.68 -5.54 -14.50
C LEU A 32 2.74 -4.48 -14.16
N ASP A 33 2.31 -3.22 -14.05
CA ASP A 33 3.10 -2.17 -13.44
C ASP A 33 3.15 -2.42 -11.93
N THR A 34 4.20 -3.10 -11.48
CA THR A 34 4.42 -3.43 -10.07
C THR A 34 4.61 -2.18 -9.21
N GLY A 35 4.94 -1.03 -9.81
CA GLY A 35 5.02 0.26 -9.14
C GLY A 35 3.68 0.96 -8.94
N ASP A 36 2.61 0.55 -9.63
CA ASP A 36 1.27 1.12 -9.46
C ASP A 36 0.48 0.35 -8.38
N PRO A 37 0.24 0.94 -7.19
CA PRO A 37 -0.53 0.29 -6.12
C PRO A 37 -1.97 -0.08 -6.54
N ARG A 38 -2.51 0.54 -7.59
CA ARG A 38 -3.85 0.21 -8.11
C ARG A 38 -3.85 -1.15 -8.81
N GLN A 39 -2.79 -1.51 -9.54
CA GLN A 39 -2.75 -2.77 -10.28
C GLN A 39 -2.78 -3.99 -9.34
N TRP A 40 -2.18 -3.89 -8.16
CA TRP A 40 -2.28 -4.93 -7.12
C TRP A 40 -3.70 -5.16 -6.59
N VAL A 41 -4.43 -4.07 -6.32
CA VAL A 41 -5.83 -4.16 -5.86
C VAL A 41 -6.75 -4.62 -6.99
N THR A 42 -6.48 -4.17 -8.22
CA THR A 42 -7.18 -4.61 -9.43
C THR A 42 -6.99 -6.10 -9.67
N LEU A 43 -5.76 -6.60 -9.58
CA LEU A 43 -5.44 -8.03 -9.71
C LEU A 43 -6.22 -8.87 -8.69
N ASP A 44 -6.21 -8.47 -7.41
CA ASP A 44 -6.98 -9.15 -6.36
C ASP A 44 -8.47 -9.23 -6.67
N LEU A 45 -9.06 -8.12 -7.11
CA LEU A 45 -10.48 -8.07 -7.45
C LEU A 45 -10.80 -8.87 -8.72
N GLY A 46 -9.95 -8.80 -9.74
CA GLY A 46 -10.13 -9.48 -11.02
C GLY A 46 -10.05 -10.99 -10.87
N VAL A 47 -9.03 -11.52 -10.16
CA VAL A 47 -8.90 -12.97 -9.94
C VAL A 47 -10.10 -13.53 -9.18
N ARG A 48 -10.61 -12.81 -8.18
CA ARG A 48 -11.83 -13.20 -7.43
C ARG A 48 -13.11 -13.19 -8.26
N ARG A 49 -13.11 -12.50 -9.41
CA ARG A 49 -14.25 -12.35 -10.32
C ARG A 49 -14.13 -13.21 -11.57
N LEU A 50 -13.05 -13.97 -11.72
CA LEU A 50 -12.89 -14.86 -12.86
C LEU A 50 -14.11 -15.78 -12.98
N PRO A 51 -14.54 -16.12 -14.21
CA PRO A 51 -15.73 -16.92 -14.45
C PRO A 51 -15.70 -18.23 -13.66
N TRP A 52 -16.87 -18.77 -13.28
CA TRP A 52 -17.00 -19.97 -12.44
C TRP A 52 -16.36 -21.24 -13.01
N PHE A 53 -16.00 -21.28 -14.30
CA PHE A 53 -15.28 -22.37 -14.94
C PHE A 53 -13.75 -22.25 -14.82
N TRP A 54 -13.25 -21.05 -14.50
CA TRP A 54 -11.82 -20.80 -14.30
C TRP A 54 -11.22 -21.44 -13.03
N PRO A 55 -11.94 -21.58 -11.89
CA PRO A 55 -11.46 -22.26 -10.69
C PRO A 55 -10.95 -23.68 -10.90
N ALA A 56 -11.41 -24.40 -11.93
CA ALA A 56 -10.97 -25.77 -12.21
C ALA A 56 -9.47 -25.86 -12.53
N ASP A 57 -8.86 -24.76 -13.00
CA ASP A 57 -7.44 -24.70 -13.36
C ASP A 57 -6.67 -23.68 -12.50
N LEU A 58 -7.27 -23.17 -11.43
CA LEU A 58 -6.55 -22.37 -10.45
C LEU A 58 -5.71 -23.29 -9.54
N PRO A 59 -4.60 -22.78 -8.96
CA PRO A 59 -3.81 -23.55 -8.03
C PRO A 59 -4.67 -24.06 -6.87
N SER A 60 -4.64 -25.37 -6.63
CA SER A 60 -5.24 -25.98 -5.44
C SER A 60 -4.28 -25.89 -4.26
N MET A 61 -4.81 -25.96 -3.04
CA MET A 61 -3.99 -26.01 -1.82
C MET A 61 -2.99 -27.16 -1.87
N VAL A 62 -3.48 -28.38 -2.16
CA VAL A 62 -2.63 -29.58 -2.23
C VAL A 62 -1.52 -29.43 -3.27
N TRP A 63 -1.83 -28.84 -4.42
CA TRP A 63 -0.80 -28.60 -5.44
C TRP A 63 0.26 -27.61 -4.95
N LEU A 64 -0.12 -26.52 -4.29
CA LEU A 64 0.83 -25.52 -3.76
C LEU A 64 1.75 -26.10 -2.69
N GLU A 65 1.23 -26.97 -1.83
CA GLU A 65 1.98 -27.64 -0.76
C GLU A 65 2.99 -28.65 -1.31
N MET A 66 2.62 -29.34 -2.39
CA MET A 66 3.43 -30.42 -2.97
C MET A 66 4.28 -29.98 -4.19
N ALA A 67 4.14 -28.73 -4.65
CA ALA A 67 4.81 -28.26 -5.85
C ALA A 67 6.33 -28.19 -5.66
N GLU A 68 7.03 -29.00 -6.46
CA GLU A 68 8.48 -29.01 -6.61
C GLU A 68 8.85 -28.87 -8.10
N PRO A 69 9.62 -27.84 -8.50
CA PRO A 69 10.17 -26.77 -7.66
C PRO A 69 9.07 -25.81 -7.12
N PRO A 70 9.41 -24.91 -6.17
CA PRO A 70 8.47 -23.91 -5.67
C PRO A 70 7.78 -23.12 -6.80
N PRO A 71 6.47 -22.83 -6.68
CA PRO A 71 5.75 -22.08 -7.70
C PRO A 71 6.34 -20.68 -7.93
N GLY A 72 6.37 -20.25 -9.19
CA GLY A 72 6.81 -18.89 -9.55
C GLY A 72 5.82 -17.79 -9.14
N GLU A 73 6.27 -16.52 -9.24
CA GLU A 73 5.50 -15.35 -8.80
C GLU A 73 4.09 -15.25 -9.40
N PRO A 74 3.85 -15.48 -10.71
CA PRO A 74 2.50 -15.38 -11.26
C PRO A 74 1.53 -16.38 -10.64
N VAL A 75 2.02 -17.60 -10.35
CA VAL A 75 1.22 -18.65 -9.73
C VAL A 75 0.87 -18.27 -8.29
N LEU A 76 1.86 -17.81 -7.52
CA LEU A 76 1.64 -17.35 -6.15
C LEU A 76 0.74 -16.12 -6.09
N ALA A 77 0.85 -15.18 -7.04
CA ALA A 77 -0.02 -14.01 -7.11
C ALA A 77 -1.49 -14.40 -7.33
N VAL A 78 -1.75 -15.32 -8.25
CA VAL A 78 -3.10 -15.86 -8.50
C VAL A 78 -3.62 -16.61 -7.28
N ALA A 79 -2.79 -17.46 -6.67
CA ALA A 79 -3.16 -18.22 -5.48
C ALA A 79 -3.44 -17.32 -4.27
N LEU A 80 -2.67 -16.26 -4.07
CA LEU A 80 -2.94 -15.24 -3.07
C LEU A 80 -4.27 -14.53 -3.33
N CYS A 81 -4.73 -14.42 -4.58
CA CYS A 81 -6.01 -13.79 -4.94
C CYS A 81 -7.18 -14.78 -5.07
N HIS A 82 -6.95 -16.06 -4.80
CA HIS A 82 -7.92 -17.14 -4.99
C HIS A 82 -9.22 -16.92 -4.18
N PRO A 83 -10.41 -17.34 -4.67
CA PRO A 83 -11.67 -17.24 -3.91
C PRO A 83 -11.68 -18.09 -2.63
N ASP A 84 -11.10 -19.30 -2.65
CA ASP A 84 -10.90 -20.15 -1.47
C ASP A 84 -9.79 -19.60 -0.56
N GLY A 85 -10.14 -19.31 0.70
CA GLY A 85 -9.20 -18.81 1.71
C GLY A 85 -8.14 -19.82 2.13
N ARG A 86 -8.39 -21.11 1.96
CA ARG A 86 -7.39 -22.17 2.21
C ARG A 86 -6.22 -22.09 1.24
N VAL A 87 -6.52 -21.92 -0.04
CA VAL A 87 -5.51 -21.71 -1.09
C VAL A 87 -4.71 -20.43 -0.79
N ARG A 88 -5.39 -19.35 -0.38
CA ARG A 88 -4.71 -18.10 -0.01
C ARG A 88 -3.76 -18.29 1.18
N GLN A 89 -4.15 -19.08 2.17
CA GLN A 89 -3.29 -19.37 3.32
C GLN A 89 -2.04 -20.15 2.89
N ALA A 90 -2.19 -21.25 2.14
CA ALA A 90 -1.06 -22.02 1.62
C ALA A 90 -0.14 -21.15 0.74
N ALA A 91 -0.71 -20.27 -0.08
CA ALA A 91 0.06 -19.33 -0.90
C ALA A 91 0.87 -18.32 -0.08
N LEU A 92 0.36 -17.87 1.07
CA LEU A 92 1.12 -16.97 1.97
C LEU A 92 2.38 -17.65 2.49
N GLU A 93 2.27 -18.91 2.90
CA GLU A 93 3.43 -19.68 3.39
C GLU A 93 4.50 -19.84 2.30
N ARG A 94 4.09 -20.07 1.05
CA ARG A 94 5.02 -20.15 -0.10
C ARG A 94 5.54 -18.79 -0.57
N ALA A 95 4.85 -17.69 -0.27
CA ALA A 95 5.27 -16.33 -0.59
C ALA A 95 6.27 -15.75 0.43
N ALA A 96 6.57 -16.48 1.52
CA ALA A 96 7.56 -16.07 2.50
C ALA A 96 8.93 -15.85 1.83
N GLY A 97 9.53 -14.67 2.06
CA GLY A 97 10.82 -14.31 1.47
C GLY A 97 10.78 -13.93 0.00
N VAL A 98 9.60 -13.67 -0.59
CA VAL A 98 9.44 -13.18 -1.97
C VAL A 98 9.01 -11.70 -1.95
N PRO A 99 9.94 -10.72 -2.02
CA PRO A 99 9.61 -9.30 -1.85
C PRO A 99 8.61 -8.77 -2.88
N ALA A 100 8.64 -9.29 -4.11
CA ALA A 100 7.72 -8.92 -5.18
C ALA A 100 6.24 -9.16 -4.82
N LEU A 101 5.96 -10.06 -3.88
CA LEU A 101 4.60 -10.40 -3.45
C LEU A 101 4.13 -9.63 -2.22
N LEU A 102 4.98 -8.82 -1.58
CA LEU A 102 4.61 -8.03 -0.39
C LEU A 102 3.37 -7.14 -0.59
N PRO A 103 3.15 -6.51 -1.77
CA PRO A 103 1.90 -5.81 -2.04
C PRO A 103 0.66 -6.70 -1.85
N LEU A 104 0.67 -7.95 -2.33
CA LEU A 104 -0.46 -8.87 -2.15
C LEU A 104 -0.58 -9.37 -0.70
N VAL A 105 0.55 -9.59 -0.01
CA VAL A 105 0.55 -9.87 1.44
C VAL A 105 -0.14 -8.72 2.21
N ALA A 106 0.12 -7.47 1.84
CA ALA A 106 -0.55 -6.31 2.43
C ALA A 106 -2.07 -6.33 2.17
N VAL A 107 -2.52 -6.71 0.97
CA VAL A 107 -3.96 -6.92 0.70
C VAL A 107 -4.54 -8.02 1.61
N ARG A 108 -3.80 -9.10 1.88
CA ARG A 108 -4.24 -10.21 2.75
C ARG A 108 -4.30 -9.85 4.24
N CYS A 109 -3.62 -8.80 4.70
CA CYS A 109 -3.80 -8.28 6.06
C CYS A 109 -5.25 -7.83 6.34
N SER A 110 -6.03 -7.58 5.29
CA SER A 110 -7.45 -7.20 5.33
C SER A 110 -8.41 -8.33 4.90
N ASP A 111 -7.95 -9.58 4.86
CA ASP A 111 -8.76 -10.73 4.42
C ASP A 111 -9.97 -11.01 5.33
N TRP A 112 -11.02 -11.66 4.84
CA TRP A 112 -12.17 -12.03 5.67
C TRP A 112 -11.88 -13.24 6.59
N VAL A 113 -10.91 -14.09 6.23
CA VAL A 113 -10.53 -15.31 6.96
C VAL A 113 -9.50 -14.91 8.02
N GLY A 114 -9.80 -15.19 9.29
CA GLY A 114 -8.90 -14.90 10.42
C GLY A 114 -7.48 -15.44 10.22
N PRO A 115 -7.32 -16.76 10.04
CA PRO A 115 -6.01 -17.38 9.80
C PRO A 115 -5.18 -16.72 8.69
N VAL A 116 -5.80 -16.40 7.55
CA VAL A 116 -5.12 -15.73 6.43
C VAL A 116 -4.60 -14.35 6.84
N ARG A 117 -5.39 -13.57 7.58
CA ARG A 117 -4.95 -12.26 8.06
C ARG A 117 -3.77 -12.36 9.00
N ASP A 118 -3.81 -13.31 9.94
CA ASP A 118 -2.80 -13.41 10.99
C ASP A 118 -1.45 -13.84 10.40
N VAL A 119 -1.46 -14.81 9.49
CA VAL A 119 -0.27 -15.20 8.72
C VAL A 119 0.24 -14.03 7.87
N ALA A 120 -0.64 -13.32 7.15
CA ALA A 120 -0.25 -12.19 6.32
C ALA A 120 0.41 -11.06 7.14
N ARG A 121 -0.08 -10.76 8.33
CA ARG A 121 0.50 -9.72 9.21
C ARG A 121 1.89 -10.10 9.69
N ALA A 122 2.09 -11.36 10.07
CA ALA A 122 3.41 -11.86 10.48
C ALA A 122 4.41 -11.76 9.32
N LEU A 123 4.00 -12.20 8.12
CA LEU A 123 4.82 -12.13 6.91
C LEU A 123 5.09 -10.70 6.48
N LEU A 124 4.11 -9.79 6.58
CA LEU A 124 4.31 -8.39 6.21
C LEU A 124 5.32 -7.71 7.15
N ARG A 125 5.23 -7.96 8.46
CA ARG A 125 6.21 -7.44 9.42
C ARG A 125 7.61 -7.97 9.12
N ALA A 126 7.75 -9.28 8.90
CA ALA A 126 9.04 -9.88 8.56
C ALA A 126 9.60 -9.36 7.23
N GLY A 127 8.76 -9.24 6.20
CA GLY A 127 9.19 -8.84 4.87
C GLY A 127 9.47 -7.34 4.72
N LEU A 128 8.92 -6.49 5.58
CA LEU A 128 9.25 -5.06 5.63
C LEU A 128 10.50 -4.77 6.45
N ALA A 129 10.95 -5.70 7.30
CA ALA A 129 12.21 -5.55 8.02
C ALA A 129 13.38 -5.54 7.02
N GLY A 130 14.05 -4.38 6.86
CA GLY A 130 15.14 -4.21 5.91
C GLY A 130 14.70 -4.12 4.44
N ALA A 131 13.41 -3.96 4.16
CA ALA A 131 12.93 -3.72 2.80
C ALA A 131 13.41 -2.37 2.27
N ALA A 132 13.64 -2.30 0.95
CA ALA A 132 13.98 -1.04 0.29
C ALA A 132 12.88 0.01 0.52
N PRO A 133 13.24 1.30 0.70
CA PRO A 133 12.28 2.39 0.94
C PRO A 133 11.13 2.46 -0.07
N ARG A 134 11.43 2.20 -1.36
CA ARG A 134 10.43 2.14 -2.43
C ARG A 134 9.41 1.03 -2.24
N THR A 135 9.85 -0.15 -1.78
CA THR A 135 8.97 -1.28 -1.47
C THR A 135 8.04 -0.94 -0.30
N VAL A 136 8.58 -0.31 0.75
CA VAL A 136 7.78 0.16 1.91
C VAL A 136 6.71 1.16 1.46
N ALA A 137 7.08 2.14 0.63
CA ALA A 137 6.14 3.14 0.11
C ALA A 137 5.05 2.53 -0.79
N LEU A 138 5.40 1.56 -1.63
CA LEU A 138 4.43 0.81 -2.45
C LEU A 138 3.46 0.02 -1.58
N VAL A 139 3.97 -0.73 -0.59
CA VAL A 139 3.16 -1.51 0.34
C VAL A 139 2.23 -0.59 1.15
N ALA A 140 2.73 0.56 1.61
CA ALA A 140 1.92 1.58 2.28
C ALA A 140 0.76 2.04 1.40
N ALA A 141 1.03 2.33 0.12
CA ALA A 141 0.02 2.76 -0.83
C ALA A 141 -1.08 1.70 -1.06
N VAL A 142 -0.71 0.42 -1.12
CA VAL A 142 -1.65 -0.70 -1.24
C VAL A 142 -2.44 -0.92 0.05
N ALA A 143 -1.80 -0.87 1.20
CA ALA A 143 -2.45 -0.98 2.51
C ALA A 143 -3.49 0.14 2.72
N LEU A 144 -3.14 1.39 2.39
CA LEU A 144 -4.07 2.52 2.47
C LEU A 144 -5.32 2.34 1.57
N ARG A 145 -5.16 1.73 0.39
CA ARG A 145 -6.30 1.43 -0.51
C ARG A 145 -7.19 0.31 -0.01
N THR A 146 -6.63 -0.60 0.78
CA THR A 146 -7.35 -1.75 1.33
C THR A 146 -7.90 -1.48 2.73
N ALA A 147 -7.41 -0.43 3.40
CA ALA A 147 -7.84 0.01 4.72
C ALA A 147 -9.36 0.32 4.80
N VAL A 148 -9.98 0.74 3.69
CA VAL A 148 -11.43 1.00 3.60
C VAL A 148 -12.30 -0.27 3.66
N ARG A 149 -11.70 -1.46 3.57
CA ARG A 149 -12.43 -2.73 3.70
C ARG A 149 -12.80 -2.97 5.17
N ARG A 150 -13.83 -3.80 5.42
CA ARG A 150 -14.36 -4.12 6.77
C ARG A 150 -13.28 -4.51 7.80
N HIS A 151 -12.18 -5.11 7.36
CA HIS A 151 -11.07 -5.54 8.24
C HIS A 151 -9.75 -4.79 7.96
N GLY A 152 -9.82 -3.68 7.23
CA GLY A 152 -8.65 -2.91 6.80
C GLY A 152 -7.98 -2.08 7.88
N ALA A 153 -8.70 -1.76 8.97
CA ALA A 153 -8.15 -0.99 10.10
C ALA A 153 -6.89 -1.62 10.69
N HIS A 154 -6.84 -2.95 10.84
CA HIS A 154 -5.68 -3.61 11.43
C HIS A 154 -4.45 -3.61 10.49
N ALA A 155 -4.68 -3.61 9.17
CA ALA A 155 -3.59 -3.48 8.20
C ALA A 155 -2.99 -2.07 8.24
N HIS A 156 -3.85 -1.06 8.43
CA HIS A 156 -3.44 0.31 8.66
C HIS A 156 -2.66 0.46 9.97
N ASP A 157 -3.12 -0.14 11.07
CA ASP A 157 -2.43 -0.05 12.37
C ASP A 157 -1.04 -0.69 12.33
N LEU A 158 -0.91 -1.87 11.68
CA LEU A 158 0.39 -2.50 11.46
C LEU A 158 1.31 -1.62 10.60
N LEU A 159 0.78 -0.97 9.56
CA LEU A 159 1.55 -0.05 8.75
C LEU A 159 2.04 1.14 9.59
N MET A 160 1.17 1.72 10.43
CA MET A 160 1.54 2.82 11.32
C MET A 160 2.66 2.42 12.27
N GLU A 161 2.55 1.25 12.93
CA GLU A 161 3.58 0.72 13.83
C GLU A 161 4.94 0.59 13.13
N ILE A 162 4.96 0.02 11.93
CA ILE A 162 6.20 -0.14 11.16
C ILE A 162 6.81 1.22 10.81
N LEU A 163 5.98 2.16 10.34
CA LEU A 163 6.44 3.48 9.90
C LEU A 163 6.83 4.42 11.04
N GLU A 164 6.37 4.18 12.26
CA GLU A 164 6.81 4.92 13.46
C GLU A 164 8.31 4.71 13.72
N SER A 165 8.82 3.51 13.44
CA SER A 165 10.23 3.15 13.56
C SER A 165 11.05 3.30 12.27
N ALA A 166 10.42 3.66 11.15
CA ALA A 166 11.09 3.69 9.85
C ALA A 166 12.25 4.70 9.82
N ASP A 167 13.26 4.43 9.01
CA ASP A 167 14.36 5.37 8.83
C ASP A 167 13.95 6.65 8.08
N ALA A 168 14.90 7.58 7.96
CA ALA A 168 14.70 8.84 7.26
C ALA A 168 14.45 8.62 5.76
N GLU A 169 15.10 7.62 5.13
CA GLU A 169 15.02 7.36 3.69
C GLU A 169 13.63 6.85 3.28
N VAL A 170 13.03 5.97 4.09
CA VAL A 170 11.63 5.56 3.97
C VAL A 170 10.72 6.77 4.10
N THR A 171 10.95 7.63 5.09
CA THR A 171 10.12 8.82 5.30
C THR A 171 10.20 9.78 4.12
N ASP A 172 11.40 10.05 3.61
CA ASP A 172 11.61 10.89 2.42
C ASP A 172 10.93 10.28 1.19
N THR A 173 11.02 8.96 1.01
CA THR A 173 10.34 8.25 -0.08
C THR A 173 8.81 8.39 0.01
N LEU A 174 8.24 8.37 1.22
CA LEU A 174 6.80 8.61 1.42
C LEU A 174 6.42 10.05 1.08
N LEU A 175 7.22 11.03 1.49
CA LEU A 175 7.01 12.47 1.20
C LEU A 175 7.06 12.76 -0.31
N ASP A 176 7.95 12.11 -1.05
CA ASP A 176 8.11 12.29 -2.50
C ASP A 176 7.11 11.45 -3.33
N SER A 177 6.22 10.71 -2.67
CA SER A 177 5.28 9.84 -3.35
C SER A 177 4.31 10.61 -4.25
N ARG A 178 4.16 10.13 -5.50
CA ARG A 178 3.13 10.60 -6.42
C ARG A 178 1.73 10.16 -6.01
N ASP A 179 1.60 9.14 -5.15
CA ASP A 179 0.30 8.75 -4.61
C ASP A 179 -0.12 9.71 -3.49
N PRO A 180 -1.25 10.42 -3.62
CA PRO A 180 -1.65 11.42 -2.62
C PRO A 180 -1.88 10.84 -1.22
N ALA A 181 -2.43 9.61 -1.13
CA ALA A 181 -2.68 9.00 0.18
C ALA A 181 -1.37 8.66 0.90
N THR A 182 -0.40 8.12 0.17
CA THR A 182 0.96 7.85 0.67
C THR A 182 1.69 9.14 1.04
N ARG A 183 1.65 10.19 0.20
CA ARG A 183 2.27 11.48 0.52
C ARG A 183 1.71 12.10 1.79
N ARG A 184 0.38 12.14 1.92
CA ARG A 184 -0.31 12.61 3.14
C ARG A 184 0.11 11.80 4.37
N LEU A 185 0.26 10.48 4.24
CA LEU A 185 0.75 9.63 5.32
C LEU A 185 2.20 10.00 5.71
N GLY A 186 3.08 10.21 4.72
CA GLY A 186 4.45 10.68 4.92
C GLY A 186 4.50 11.98 5.73
N HIS A 187 3.70 12.98 5.36
CA HIS A 187 3.63 14.24 6.11
C HIS A 187 3.14 14.04 7.55
N ARG A 188 2.12 13.21 7.79
CA ARG A 188 1.65 12.91 9.15
C ARG A 188 2.72 12.25 10.01
N ILE A 189 3.51 11.33 9.44
CA ILE A 189 4.61 10.67 10.15
C ILE A 189 5.74 11.66 10.42
N ALA A 190 6.12 12.45 9.42
CA ALA A 190 7.19 13.44 9.54
C ALA A 190 6.88 14.51 10.60
N VAL A 191 5.61 14.96 10.67
CA VAL A 191 5.13 15.87 11.72
C VAL A 191 5.17 15.19 13.09
N ARG A 192 4.57 13.99 13.23
CA ARG A 192 4.50 13.29 14.53
C ARG A 192 5.87 12.99 15.12
N ARG A 193 6.86 12.72 14.26
CA ARG A 193 8.24 12.41 14.63
C ARG A 193 9.16 13.64 14.65
N ASN A 194 8.63 14.85 14.44
CA ASN A 194 9.39 16.10 14.39
C ASN A 194 10.58 16.07 13.41
N LEU A 195 10.39 15.45 12.24
CA LEU A 195 11.44 15.27 11.23
C LEU A 195 11.59 16.48 10.28
N LEU A 196 10.67 17.44 10.34
CA LEU A 196 10.67 18.65 9.53
C LEU A 196 10.86 19.86 10.43
N SER A 197 11.76 20.78 10.05
CA SER A 197 11.93 22.03 10.78
C SER A 197 10.66 22.91 10.69
N PRO A 198 10.38 23.76 11.69
CA PRO A 198 9.23 24.67 11.64
C PRO A 198 9.18 25.55 10.38
N ALA A 199 10.34 26.02 9.91
CA ALA A 199 10.46 26.78 8.67
C ALA A 199 10.10 25.95 7.42
N ARG A 200 10.46 24.66 7.39
CA ARG A 200 10.09 23.75 6.29
C ARG A 200 8.59 23.45 6.33
N LEU A 201 8.01 23.25 7.52
CA LEU A 201 6.56 23.06 7.70
C LEU A 201 5.77 24.29 7.22
N ALA A 202 6.17 25.50 7.61
CA ALA A 202 5.51 26.74 7.19
C ALA A 202 5.56 26.95 5.67
N ARG A 203 6.68 26.59 5.04
CA ARG A 203 6.81 26.63 3.58
C ARG A 203 5.88 25.64 2.89
N ILE A 204 5.87 24.38 3.34
CA ILE A 204 4.98 23.35 2.80
C ILE A 204 3.51 23.78 2.96
N ALA A 205 3.13 24.23 4.15
CA ALA A 205 1.79 24.75 4.43
C ALA A 205 1.37 25.87 3.45
N ALA A 206 2.31 26.72 3.04
CA ALA A 206 2.02 27.84 2.15
C ALA A 206 2.01 27.50 0.65
N THR A 207 2.73 26.45 0.23
CA THR A 207 3.02 26.22 -1.20
C THR A 207 2.60 24.85 -1.73
N ASP A 208 2.29 23.87 -0.88
CA ASP A 208 1.90 22.54 -1.36
C ASP A 208 0.60 22.61 -2.17
N ALA A 209 0.42 21.72 -3.14
CA ALA A 209 -0.79 21.67 -3.97
C ALA A 209 -1.94 20.91 -3.28
N ASP A 210 -1.64 20.08 -2.28
CA ASP A 210 -2.61 19.25 -1.57
C ASP A 210 -3.04 19.93 -0.26
N VAL A 211 -4.29 20.38 -0.20
CA VAL A 211 -4.86 21.08 0.96
C VAL A 211 -4.72 20.25 2.25
N VAL A 212 -4.81 18.92 2.18
CA VAL A 212 -4.64 18.07 3.38
C VAL A 212 -3.21 18.13 3.89
N VAL A 213 -2.23 18.23 3.00
CA VAL A 213 -0.81 18.42 3.39
C VAL A 213 -0.62 19.82 3.95
N GLN A 214 -1.22 20.83 3.33
CA GLN A 214 -1.18 22.20 3.83
C GLN A 214 -1.69 22.28 5.27
N ASP A 215 -2.87 21.74 5.55
CA ASP A 215 -3.52 21.73 6.87
C ASP A 215 -2.65 21.02 7.91
N VAL A 216 -2.16 19.81 7.60
CA VAL A 216 -1.30 19.03 8.51
C VAL A 216 -0.04 19.81 8.88
N CYS A 217 0.58 20.49 7.92
CA CYS A 217 1.77 21.29 8.18
C CYS A 217 1.45 22.61 8.91
N ALA A 218 0.33 23.26 8.60
CA ALA A 218 -0.11 24.47 9.28
C ALA A 218 -0.41 24.20 10.76
N ASP A 219 -1.17 23.15 11.07
CA ASP A 219 -1.46 22.73 12.44
C ASP A 219 -0.18 22.43 13.22
N ALA A 220 0.79 21.78 12.58
CA ALA A 220 2.08 21.50 13.20
C ALA A 220 2.88 22.77 13.52
N VAL A 221 2.87 23.78 12.64
CA VAL A 221 3.49 25.09 12.90
C VAL A 221 2.78 25.78 14.06
N LEU A 222 1.44 25.82 14.05
CA LEU A 222 0.66 26.45 15.10
C LEU A 222 0.86 25.79 16.47
N ALA A 223 1.06 24.47 16.50
CA ALA A 223 1.40 23.74 17.73
C ALA A 223 2.76 24.19 18.30
N HIS A 224 3.80 24.29 17.45
CA HIS A 224 5.11 24.81 17.87
C HIS A 224 5.05 26.28 18.32
N MET A 225 4.15 27.07 17.73
CA MET A 225 4.02 28.49 18.06
C MET A 225 3.49 28.76 19.46
N LYS A 226 2.71 27.83 20.04
CA LYS A 226 2.20 27.94 21.41
C LYS A 226 3.33 27.93 22.46
N ASP A 227 4.54 27.55 22.07
CA ASP A 227 5.69 27.38 22.96
C ASP A 227 6.72 28.55 22.92
N GLY A 228 6.49 29.68 22.20
CA GLY A 228 7.46 30.79 22.12
C GLY A 228 7.16 31.94 21.12
N ARG A 229 8.12 32.87 20.87
CA ARG A 229 7.96 34.03 19.95
C ARG A 229 8.34 33.68 18.51
N HIS A 230 7.40 33.80 17.55
CA HIS A 230 7.53 33.19 16.21
C HIS A 230 7.13 34.08 15.02
N GLY A 231 7.43 35.39 15.06
CA GLY A 231 7.05 36.33 14.00
C GLY A 231 7.47 35.92 12.58
N GLU A 232 8.61 35.23 12.43
CA GLU A 232 9.14 34.78 11.14
C GLU A 232 8.38 33.57 10.53
N LEU A 233 7.61 32.82 11.34
CA LEU A 233 6.83 31.66 10.86
C LEU A 233 5.43 32.06 10.36
N LEU A 234 4.95 33.24 10.76
CA LEU A 234 3.62 33.75 10.38
C LEU A 234 3.59 34.29 8.95
N GLU A 235 4.67 34.90 8.49
CA GLU A 235 4.71 35.56 7.19
C GLU A 235 4.46 34.59 6.01
N PRO A 236 5.02 33.36 5.98
CA PRO A 236 4.67 32.37 4.96
C PRO A 236 3.21 31.92 5.03
N LEU A 237 2.68 31.68 6.24
CA LEU A 237 1.29 31.25 6.43
C LEU A 237 0.28 32.31 6.00
N LEU A 238 0.57 33.59 6.28
CA LEU A 238 -0.27 34.72 5.87
C LEU A 238 -0.24 34.99 4.36
N ARG A 239 0.83 34.56 3.66
CA ARG A 239 0.98 34.64 2.20
C ARG A 239 0.38 33.45 1.45
N ALA A 240 0.04 32.37 2.15
CA ALA A 240 -0.54 31.18 1.55
C ALA A 240 -1.89 31.51 0.86
N ARG A 241 -2.08 31.03 -0.37
CA ARG A 241 -3.37 31.18 -1.07
C ARG A 241 -4.29 30.01 -0.73
N ALA A 242 -5.28 30.27 0.13
CA ALA A 242 -6.73 30.00 -0.02
C ALA A 242 -7.43 29.63 1.33
N PRO A 243 -8.77 29.49 1.38
CA PRO A 243 -9.67 30.27 2.22
C PRO A 243 -10.21 29.45 3.41
N GLY A 244 -9.68 29.67 4.62
CA GLY A 244 -10.13 28.90 5.79
C GLY A 244 -10.37 29.70 7.08
N CYS A 245 -9.86 30.93 7.17
CA CYS A 245 -10.02 31.76 8.36
C CYS A 245 -11.34 32.54 8.33
N ALA A 246 -12.49 31.84 8.32
CA ALA A 246 -13.77 32.34 8.85
C ALA A 246 -14.87 31.26 8.71
N ARG A 247 -15.24 30.64 9.82
CA ARG A 247 -16.66 30.39 10.12
C ARG A 247 -16.96 30.86 11.54
N PRO A 248 -17.43 32.09 11.72
CA PRO A 248 -18.39 32.41 12.75
C PRO A 248 -19.80 32.13 12.19
N GLY A 249 -20.60 31.36 12.94
CA GLY A 249 -21.98 31.01 12.61
C GLY A 249 -22.28 29.55 12.88
#